data_AF-A0AAD6IA05-F1
#
_entry.id   AF-A0AAD6IA05-F1
#
_cell.length_a   1.000
_cell.length_b   1.000
_cell.length_c   1.000
_cell.angle_alpha   90.00
_cell.angle_beta   90.00
_cell.angle_gamma   90.00
#
_symmetry.space_group_name_H-M   'P 1'
#
loop_
_entity.id
_entity.type
_entity.pdbx_description
1 polymer ?
#
loop_
_entity_poly.entity_id
_entity_poly.type
_entity_poly.pdbx_seq_one_letter_code
_entity_poly.pdbx_strand_id
1 'polypeptide(L)'
;MSAAAVVSQLRGLLEKANLLIPKVSKIYPNEEQWEALGDISKSLTTTATRMENKIRESKESRAERAWKESEKLRSHALACKGELLTNGRLKQPPVFRRNIITIFEGPKDSKFDSEDVKVRKALTRQRCEQIRQLSPSGVISWAMAYAPSLWAAGSMSMEIFTCLLDDIEPNQRPPWPSIVGETLHMLLDDEEFLSASLEYREFLKGPSTTIVTFYGADIDSFCSI
;
A
#
# COMPACT_ATOMS: atom_id res chain seq x y z
N MET A 1 17.90 11.66 16.44
CA MET A 1 17.10 10.79 17.32
C MET A 1 16.18 9.95 16.45
N SER A 2 16.12 8.62 16.60
CA SER A 2 15.30 7.75 15.73
C SER A 2 13.84 7.68 16.21
N ALA A 3 12.91 7.29 15.34
CA ALA A 3 11.51 7.08 15.72
C ALA A 3 11.37 6.05 16.85
N ALA A 4 12.14 4.97 16.79
CA ALA A 4 12.19 3.95 17.85
C ALA A 4 12.66 4.51 19.20
N ALA A 5 13.64 5.42 19.19
CA ALA A 5 14.10 6.09 20.41
C ALA A 5 13.00 6.98 21.01
N VAL A 6 12.25 7.73 20.19
CA VAL A 6 11.13 8.56 20.65
C VAL A 6 10.01 7.69 21.24
N VAL A 7 9.65 6.58 20.57
CA VAL A 7 8.65 5.63 21.09
C VAL A 7 9.09 5.05 22.43
N SER A 8 10.35 4.65 22.58
CA SER A 8 10.90 4.12 23.83
C SER A 8 10.81 5.14 24.96
N GLN A 9 11.17 6.41 24.70
CA GLN A 9 11.06 7.49 25.68
C GLN A 9 9.61 7.75 26.12
N LEU A 10 8.67 7.78 25.17
CA LEU A 10 7.25 7.97 25.48
C LEU A 10 6.68 6.81 26.32
N ARG A 11 7.06 5.56 26.01
CA ARG A 11 6.68 4.40 26.82
C ARG A 11 7.20 4.52 28.25
N GLY A 12 8.47 4.88 28.42
CA GLY A 12 9.06 5.07 29.75
C GLY A 12 8.39 6.19 30.56
N LEU A 13 7.94 7.26 29.91
CA LEU A 13 7.17 8.32 30.58
C LEU A 13 5.78 7.81 31.02
N LEU A 14 5.10 7.06 30.17
CA LEU A 14 3.79 6.48 30.46
C LEU A 14 3.87 5.49 31.64
N GLU A 15 4.88 4.63 31.67
CA GLU A 15 5.12 3.69 32.77
C GLU A 15 5.33 4.43 34.09
N LYS A 16 6.16 5.48 34.11
CA LYS A 16 6.39 6.30 35.30
C LYS A 16 5.11 6.98 35.78
N ALA A 17 4.30 7.53 34.87
CA ALA A 17 3.02 8.14 35.21
C ALA A 17 2.08 7.10 35.86
N ASN A 18 1.97 5.91 35.26
CA ASN A 18 1.14 4.82 35.79
C ASN A 18 1.57 4.36 37.19
N LEU A 19 2.87 4.35 37.49
CA LEU A 19 3.40 4.00 38.82
C LEU A 19 3.07 5.04 39.91
N LEU A 20 2.79 6.29 39.53
CA LEU A 20 2.47 7.37 40.47
C LEU A 20 0.97 7.39 40.83
N ILE A 21 0.08 6.99 39.93
CA ILE A 21 -1.38 6.96 40.14
C ILE A 21 -1.79 6.33 41.48
N PRO A 22 -1.37 5.10 41.84
CA PRO A 22 -1.79 4.49 43.11
C PRO A 22 -1.21 5.21 44.34
N LYS A 23 -0.13 5.98 44.21
CA LYS A 23 0.49 6.72 45.31
C LYS A 23 -0.30 7.97 45.69
N VAL A 24 -1.02 8.58 44.74
CA VAL A 24 -1.87 9.76 44.98
C VAL A 24 -2.97 9.45 45.99
N SER A 25 -3.50 8.22 46.00
CA SER A 25 -4.50 7.79 47.00
C SER A 25 -3.95 7.57 48.41
N LYS A 26 -2.62 7.63 48.59
CA LYS A 26 -1.92 7.26 49.84
C LYS A 26 -1.23 8.44 50.52
N ILE A 27 -1.35 9.64 49.99
CA ILE A 27 -0.76 10.87 50.53
C ILE A 27 -1.82 11.72 51.22
N TYR A 28 -1.38 12.62 52.10
CA TYR A 28 -2.23 13.60 52.79
C TYR A 28 -1.70 15.02 52.50
N PRO A 29 -1.93 15.56 51.28
CA PRO A 29 -1.41 16.86 50.88
C PRO A 29 -2.13 18.02 51.58
N ASN A 30 -1.44 19.13 51.76
CA ASN A 30 -2.07 20.41 52.08
C ASN A 30 -2.67 21.07 50.83
N GLU A 31 -3.37 22.20 50.98
CA GLU A 31 -4.03 22.90 49.86
C GLU A 31 -3.05 23.31 48.74
N GLU A 32 -1.89 23.87 49.08
CA GLU A 32 -0.87 24.26 48.11
C GLU A 32 -0.34 23.06 47.31
N GLN A 33 -0.15 21.91 47.98
CA GLN A 33 0.26 20.67 47.33
C GLN A 33 -0.84 20.09 46.44
N TRP A 34 -2.12 20.21 46.82
CA TRP A 34 -3.24 19.82 45.97
C TRP A 34 -3.32 20.66 44.70
N GLU A 35 -3.15 21.96 44.82
CA GLU A 35 -3.09 22.88 43.68
C GLU A 35 -1.95 22.51 42.74
N ALA A 36 -0.74 22.32 43.28
CA ALA A 36 0.43 21.92 42.49
C ALA A 36 0.25 20.57 41.77
N LEU A 37 -0.34 19.57 42.43
CA LEU A 37 -0.67 18.28 41.81
C LEU A 37 -1.68 18.44 40.67
N GLY A 38 -2.71 19.27 40.87
CA GLY A 38 -3.70 19.61 39.85
C GLY A 38 -3.07 20.29 38.63
N ASP A 39 -2.18 21.25 38.85
CA ASP A 39 -1.51 22.00 37.78
C ASP A 39 -0.53 21.14 36.98
N ILE A 40 0.25 20.28 37.65
CA ILE A 40 1.12 19.31 36.99
C ILE A 40 0.28 18.35 36.13
N SER A 41 -0.85 17.85 36.66
CA SER A 41 -1.76 16.97 35.92
C SER A 41 -2.30 17.66 34.66
N LYS A 42 -2.80 18.89 34.76
CA LYS A 42 -3.26 19.69 33.61
C LYS A 42 -2.13 19.92 32.59
N SER A 43 -0.92 20.20 33.06
CA SER A 43 0.26 20.40 32.20
C SER A 43 0.65 19.12 31.45
N LEU A 44 0.58 17.96 32.10
CA LEU A 44 0.77 16.65 31.46
C LEU A 44 -0.26 16.40 30.36
N THR A 45 -1.55 16.62 30.63
CA THR A 45 -2.62 16.48 29.62
C THR A 45 -2.41 17.43 28.44
N THR A 46 -2.07 18.69 28.71
CA THR A 46 -1.78 19.70 27.68
C THR A 46 -0.60 19.27 26.81
N THR A 47 0.48 18.78 27.43
CA THR A 47 1.67 18.30 26.73
C THR A 47 1.38 17.07 25.88
N ALA A 48 0.61 16.12 26.40
CA ALA A 48 0.17 14.94 25.66
C ALA A 48 -0.65 15.32 24.42
N THR A 49 -1.61 16.24 24.57
CA THR A 49 -2.44 16.75 23.48
C THR A 49 -1.61 17.47 22.41
N ARG A 50 -0.63 18.29 22.82
CA ARG A 50 0.31 18.95 21.89
C ARG A 50 1.16 17.94 21.13
N MET A 51 1.61 16.87 21.79
CA MET A 51 2.38 15.80 21.15
C MET A 51 1.53 15.06 20.11
N GLU A 52 0.30 14.70 20.46
CA GLU A 52 -0.65 14.06 19.56
C GLU A 52 -0.91 14.91 18.32
N ASN A 53 -1.22 16.19 18.49
CA ASN A 53 -1.40 17.12 17.38
C ASN A 53 -0.16 17.21 16.50
N LYS A 54 1.05 17.26 17.09
CA LYS A 54 2.28 17.33 16.31
C LYS A 54 2.55 16.06 15.50
N ILE A 55 2.24 14.90 16.07
CA ILE A 55 2.32 13.61 15.37
C ILE A 55 1.36 13.60 14.19
N ARG A 56 0.10 14.03 14.41
CA ARG A 56 -0.94 14.11 13.39
C ARG A 56 -0.56 15.08 12.26
N GLU A 57 -0.23 16.33 12.58
CA GLU A 57 0.24 17.33 11.61
C GLU A 57 1.44 16.85 10.80
N SER A 58 2.39 16.16 11.45
CA SER A 58 3.57 15.63 10.77
C SER A 58 3.22 14.49 9.82
N LYS A 59 2.26 13.64 10.20
CA LYS A 59 1.74 12.57 9.33
C LYS A 59 0.99 13.15 8.13
N GLU A 60 0.09 14.09 8.36
CA GLU A 60 -0.68 14.80 7.33
C GLU A 60 0.27 15.55 6.36
N SER A 61 1.24 16.30 6.87
CA SER A 61 2.22 17.02 6.05
C SER A 61 3.08 16.09 5.19
N ARG A 62 3.46 14.92 5.72
CA ARG A 62 4.19 13.91 4.93
C ARG A 62 3.31 13.30 3.85
N ALA A 63 2.04 13.02 4.16
CA ALA A 63 1.08 12.52 3.19
C ALA A 63 0.86 13.54 2.05
N GLU A 64 0.68 14.82 2.38
CA GLU A 64 0.52 15.90 1.40
C GLU A 64 1.76 16.04 0.50
N ARG A 65 2.96 15.98 1.10
CA ARG A 65 4.21 16.01 0.32
C ARG A 65 4.31 14.81 -0.62
N ALA A 66 4.06 13.60 -0.12
CA ALA A 66 4.06 12.40 -0.93
C ALA A 66 3.02 12.47 -2.05
N TRP A 67 1.83 13.01 -1.76
CA TRP A 67 0.78 13.24 -2.75
C TRP A 67 1.25 14.18 -3.85
N LYS A 68 1.89 15.29 -3.49
CA LYS A 68 2.45 16.24 -4.47
C LYS A 68 3.61 15.65 -5.27
N GLU A 69 4.55 14.99 -4.63
CA GLU A 69 5.74 14.41 -5.29
C GLU A 69 5.39 13.26 -6.25
N SER A 70 4.32 12.52 -5.96
CA SER A 70 3.85 11.40 -6.77
C SER A 70 2.94 11.79 -7.94
N GLU A 71 2.56 13.06 -8.09
CA GLU A 71 1.59 13.55 -9.10
C GLU A 71 1.93 13.10 -10.53
N LYS A 72 3.22 13.19 -10.91
CA LYS A 72 3.68 12.76 -12.24
C LYS A 72 3.52 11.26 -12.46
N LEU A 73 3.78 10.46 -11.43
CA LEU A 73 3.66 9.01 -11.49
C LEU A 73 2.18 8.59 -11.55
N ARG A 74 1.31 9.19 -10.73
CA ARG A 74 -0.15 8.98 -10.82
C ARG A 74 -0.69 9.33 -12.20
N SER A 75 -0.32 10.50 -12.72
CA SER A 75 -0.74 10.96 -14.05
C SER A 75 -0.26 10.00 -15.14
N HIS A 76 0.96 9.48 -15.01
CA HIS A 76 1.50 8.48 -15.92
C HIS A 76 0.71 7.17 -15.88
N ALA A 77 0.36 6.67 -14.69
CA ALA A 77 -0.45 5.46 -14.55
C ALA A 77 -1.83 5.61 -15.18
N LEU A 78 -2.49 6.75 -14.96
CA LEU A 78 -3.76 7.08 -15.60
C LEU A 78 -3.64 7.10 -17.12
N ALA A 79 -2.59 7.71 -17.66
CA ALA A 79 -2.32 7.75 -19.09
C ALA A 79 -2.05 6.35 -19.67
N CYS A 80 -1.22 5.53 -19.02
CA CYS A 80 -0.95 4.15 -19.41
C CYS A 80 -2.23 3.30 -19.48
N LYS A 81 -3.10 3.43 -18.44
CA LYS A 81 -4.39 2.75 -18.42
C LYS A 81 -5.29 3.22 -19.57
N GLY A 82 -5.40 4.54 -19.76
CA GLY A 82 -6.22 5.12 -20.83
C GLY A 82 -5.76 4.71 -22.22
N GLU A 83 -4.45 4.74 -22.48
CA GLU A 83 -3.86 4.31 -23.75
C GLU A 83 -4.12 2.82 -24.02
N LEU A 84 -3.98 1.96 -23.02
CA LEU A 84 -4.26 0.52 -23.17
C LEU A 84 -5.74 0.28 -23.48
N LEU A 85 -6.65 0.90 -22.74
CA LEU A 85 -8.10 0.73 -22.95
C LEU A 85 -8.55 1.28 -24.30
N THR A 86 -7.94 2.37 -24.78
CA THR A 86 -8.30 3.00 -26.07
C THR A 86 -7.73 2.23 -27.26
N ASN A 87 -6.46 1.82 -27.17
CA ASN A 87 -5.74 1.23 -28.31
C ASN A 87 -5.69 -0.31 -28.29
N GLY A 88 -6.11 -0.93 -27.19
CA GLY A 88 -6.07 -2.38 -26.99
C GLY A 88 -4.65 -2.96 -26.93
N ARG A 89 -3.62 -2.13 -26.69
CA ARG A 89 -2.20 -2.54 -26.77
C ARG A 89 -1.40 -2.15 -25.54
N LEU A 90 -0.59 -3.09 -25.05
CA LEU A 90 0.43 -2.81 -24.05
C LEU A 90 1.59 -2.05 -24.70
N LYS A 91 1.81 -0.80 -24.30
CA LYS A 91 2.89 0.06 -24.86
C LYS A 91 4.29 -0.46 -24.55
N GLN A 92 4.46 -1.06 -23.37
CA GLN A 92 5.73 -1.65 -22.94
C GLN A 92 5.53 -3.08 -22.41
N PRO A 93 5.27 -4.07 -23.29
CA PRO A 93 5.09 -5.46 -22.87
C PRO A 93 6.28 -6.02 -22.07
N PRO A 94 7.56 -5.73 -22.41
CA PRO A 94 8.69 -6.18 -21.61
C PRO A 94 8.67 -5.67 -20.17
N VAL A 95 8.25 -4.42 -19.95
CA VAL A 95 8.15 -3.82 -18.61
C VAL A 95 7.00 -4.46 -17.84
N PHE A 96 5.85 -4.63 -18.48
CA PHE A 96 4.71 -5.33 -17.87
C PHE A 96 5.08 -6.73 -17.39
N ARG A 97 5.70 -7.54 -18.27
CA ARG A 97 6.17 -8.90 -17.93
C ARG A 97 7.17 -8.87 -16.77
N ARG A 98 8.19 -8.00 -16.85
CA ARG A 98 9.22 -7.90 -15.82
C ARG A 98 8.64 -7.48 -14.47
N ASN A 99 7.63 -6.61 -14.46
CA ASN A 99 6.91 -6.26 -13.23
C ASN A 99 6.19 -7.46 -12.65
N ILE A 100 5.40 -8.19 -13.44
CA ILE A 100 4.68 -9.38 -12.96
C ILE A 100 5.68 -10.39 -12.35
N ILE A 101 6.76 -10.71 -13.06
CA ILE A 101 7.80 -11.60 -12.55
C ILE A 101 8.38 -11.05 -11.24
N THR A 102 8.76 -9.77 -11.19
CA THR A 102 9.35 -9.17 -9.99
C THR A 102 8.37 -9.16 -8.81
N ILE A 103 7.09 -8.93 -9.05
CA ILE A 103 6.05 -8.88 -8.01
C ILE A 103 5.84 -10.27 -7.41
N PHE A 104 5.77 -11.33 -8.21
CA PHE A 104 5.48 -12.67 -7.72
C PHE A 104 6.74 -13.44 -7.27
N GLU A 105 7.86 -13.30 -7.97
CA GLU A 105 9.12 -13.97 -7.63
C GLU A 105 9.97 -13.19 -6.61
N GLY A 106 9.93 -11.86 -6.67
CA GLY A 106 10.78 -11.01 -5.86
C GLY A 106 12.26 -11.02 -6.30
N PRO A 107 13.13 -10.23 -5.64
CA PRO A 107 14.56 -10.25 -5.90
C PRO A 107 15.23 -11.53 -5.38
N LYS A 108 16.07 -12.14 -6.21
CA LYS A 108 16.89 -13.32 -5.87
C LYS A 108 18.10 -12.92 -5.05
N ASP A 109 18.40 -13.67 -4.01
CA ASP A 109 19.60 -13.45 -3.19
C ASP A 109 20.86 -14.01 -3.84
N SER A 110 21.99 -13.36 -3.62
CA SER A 110 23.31 -13.78 -4.07
C SER A 110 24.27 -13.84 -2.89
N LYS A 111 25.14 -14.85 -2.88
CA LYS A 111 26.22 -14.96 -1.89
C LYS A 111 27.19 -13.77 -1.92
N PHE A 112 27.20 -13.04 -3.03
CA PHE A 112 28.05 -11.87 -3.25
C PHE A 112 27.34 -10.55 -2.97
N ASP A 113 26.09 -10.57 -2.48
CA ASP A 113 25.40 -9.34 -2.10
C ASP A 113 26.07 -8.68 -0.90
N SER A 114 26.34 -7.38 -1.00
CA SER A 114 26.70 -6.58 0.16
C SER A 114 25.51 -6.45 1.12
N GLU A 115 25.76 -6.07 2.38
CA GLU A 115 24.70 -5.86 3.36
C GLU A 115 23.66 -4.82 2.89
N ASP A 116 24.10 -3.73 2.26
CA ASP A 116 23.20 -2.73 1.67
C ASP A 116 22.31 -3.31 0.56
N VAL A 117 22.85 -4.23 -0.25
CA VAL A 117 22.07 -4.92 -1.29
C VAL A 117 21.05 -5.85 -0.64
N LYS A 118 21.43 -6.61 0.40
CA LYS A 118 20.50 -7.48 1.13
C LYS A 118 19.34 -6.70 1.75
N VAL A 119 19.63 -5.55 2.37
CA VAL A 119 18.61 -4.66 2.93
C VAL A 119 17.64 -4.17 1.85
N ARG A 120 18.17 -3.74 0.69
CA ARG A 120 17.32 -3.34 -0.44
C ARG A 120 16.48 -4.49 -0.99
N LYS A 121 17.02 -5.70 -1.09
CA LYS A 121 16.26 -6.88 -1.52
C LYS A 121 15.14 -7.20 -0.54
N ALA A 122 15.42 -7.16 0.77
CA ALA A 122 14.41 -7.36 1.80
C ALA A 122 13.27 -6.33 1.71
N LEU A 123 13.59 -5.03 1.58
CA LEU A 123 12.58 -3.99 1.42
C LEU A 123 11.81 -4.12 0.09
N THR A 124 12.48 -4.55 -0.99
CA THR A 124 11.80 -4.79 -2.27
C THR A 124 10.84 -5.98 -2.15
N ARG A 125 11.20 -7.05 -1.43
CA ARG A 125 10.28 -8.17 -1.14
C ARG A 125 9.04 -7.70 -0.38
N GLN A 126 9.22 -6.84 0.63
CA GLN A 126 8.10 -6.23 1.35
C GLN A 126 7.18 -5.43 0.41
N ARG A 127 7.75 -4.64 -0.52
CA ARG A 127 6.97 -3.92 -1.53
C ARG A 127 6.21 -4.87 -2.46
N CYS A 128 6.83 -5.97 -2.88
CA CYS A 128 6.16 -7.00 -3.68
C CYS A 128 4.94 -7.57 -2.95
N GLU A 129 5.09 -7.92 -1.66
CA GLU A 129 3.99 -8.41 -0.82
C GLU A 129 2.83 -7.39 -0.74
N GLN A 130 3.15 -6.10 -0.54
CA GLN A 130 2.14 -5.04 -0.51
C GLN A 130 1.42 -4.86 -1.85
N ILE A 131 2.14 -4.99 -2.97
CA ILE A 131 1.52 -4.93 -4.30
C ILE A 131 0.59 -6.13 -4.50
N ARG A 132 0.96 -7.34 -4.05
CA ARG A 132 0.11 -8.54 -4.17
C ARG A 132 -1.17 -8.48 -3.34
N GLN A 133 -1.23 -7.60 -2.34
CA GLN A 133 -2.45 -7.33 -1.57
C GLN A 133 -3.47 -6.46 -2.31
N LEU A 134 -3.10 -5.85 -3.44
CA LEU A 134 -4.04 -5.15 -4.31
C LEU A 134 -5.02 -6.13 -4.95
N SER A 135 -6.13 -5.59 -5.46
CA SER A 135 -7.00 -6.30 -6.38
C SER A 135 -6.22 -6.75 -7.62
N PRO A 136 -6.67 -7.81 -8.33
CA PRO A 136 -6.00 -8.22 -9.56
C PRO A 136 -5.89 -7.08 -10.59
N SER A 137 -6.87 -6.17 -10.62
CA SER A 137 -6.82 -4.99 -11.49
C SER A 137 -5.85 -3.92 -11.00
N GLY A 138 -5.68 -3.77 -9.69
CA GLY A 138 -4.62 -2.95 -9.08
C GLY A 138 -3.23 -3.47 -9.43
N VAL A 139 -2.97 -4.78 -9.31
CA VAL A 139 -1.69 -5.41 -9.70
C VAL A 139 -1.40 -5.19 -11.19
N ILE A 140 -2.39 -5.41 -12.06
CA ILE A 140 -2.26 -5.16 -13.51
C ILE A 140 -1.93 -3.68 -13.78
N SER A 141 -2.66 -2.76 -13.14
CA SER A 141 -2.43 -1.31 -13.28
C SER A 141 -1.04 -0.89 -12.82
N TRP A 142 -0.58 -1.45 -11.69
CA TRP A 142 0.77 -1.24 -11.20
C TRP A 142 1.81 -1.74 -12.20
N ALA A 143 1.65 -2.98 -12.66
CA ALA A 143 2.61 -3.65 -13.55
C ALA A 143 2.77 -2.95 -14.91
N MET A 144 1.72 -2.28 -15.41
CA MET A 144 1.84 -1.51 -16.66
C MET A 144 2.42 -0.10 -16.45
N ALA A 145 2.22 0.50 -15.27
CA ALA A 145 2.54 1.90 -15.02
C ALA A 145 3.97 2.10 -14.51
N TYR A 146 4.47 1.23 -13.64
CA TYR A 146 5.70 1.51 -12.89
C TYR A 146 6.74 0.43 -13.11
N ALA A 147 7.77 0.69 -13.90
CA ALA A 147 8.88 -0.25 -14.06
C ALA A 147 9.54 -0.59 -12.71
N PRO A 148 10.09 -1.82 -12.50
CA PRO A 148 10.71 -2.20 -11.23
C PRO A 148 11.83 -1.26 -10.78
N SER A 149 12.58 -0.70 -11.73
CA SER A 149 13.64 0.28 -11.46
C SER A 149 13.13 1.58 -10.81
N LEU A 150 11.85 1.90 -10.94
CA LEU A 150 11.23 3.08 -10.35
C LEU A 150 10.80 2.84 -8.91
N TRP A 151 10.22 1.67 -8.61
CA TRP A 151 9.58 1.42 -7.31
C TRP A 151 10.33 0.44 -6.40
N ALA A 152 11.38 -0.24 -6.87
CA ALA A 152 12.21 -1.07 -6.01
C ALA A 152 12.91 -0.25 -4.91
N ALA A 153 13.35 -0.93 -3.85
CA ALA A 153 14.01 -0.28 -2.73
C ALA A 153 15.29 0.46 -3.17
N GLY A 154 15.42 1.71 -2.73
CA GLY A 154 16.51 2.61 -3.10
C GLY A 154 16.18 3.56 -4.25
N SER A 155 15.10 3.32 -5.01
CA SER A 155 14.66 4.22 -6.10
C SER A 155 13.55 5.18 -5.66
N MET A 156 12.61 4.70 -4.86
CA MET A 156 11.44 5.45 -4.40
C MET A 156 11.36 5.40 -2.88
N SER A 157 10.97 6.52 -2.25
CA SER A 157 10.71 6.56 -0.80
C SER A 157 9.51 5.68 -0.44
N MET A 158 9.41 5.26 0.82
CA MET A 158 8.28 4.46 1.27
C MET A 158 6.98 5.27 1.22
N GLU A 159 7.05 6.57 1.50
CA GLU A 159 5.91 7.47 1.50
C GLU A 159 5.29 7.63 0.11
N ILE A 160 6.13 7.81 -0.93
CA ILE A 160 5.66 7.86 -2.32
C ILE A 160 5.10 6.49 -2.73
N PHE A 161 5.79 5.41 -2.39
CA PHE A 161 5.33 4.06 -2.71
C PHE A 161 3.94 3.78 -2.16
N THR A 162 3.72 4.02 -0.85
CA THR A 162 2.40 3.83 -0.22
C THR A 162 1.36 4.75 -0.84
N CYS A 163 1.70 6.01 -1.11
CA CYS A 163 0.77 6.94 -1.76
C CYS A 163 0.32 6.47 -3.14
N LEU A 164 1.22 5.88 -3.93
CA LEU A 164 0.87 5.29 -5.23
C LEU A 164 0.08 4.00 -5.08
N LEU A 165 0.41 3.18 -4.07
CA LEU A 165 -0.29 1.94 -3.79
C LEU A 165 -1.76 2.20 -3.43
N ASP A 166 -2.02 3.24 -2.64
CA ASP A 166 -3.37 3.63 -2.23
C ASP A 166 -4.19 4.21 -3.41
N ASP A 167 -3.54 4.91 -4.35
CA ASP A 167 -4.19 5.58 -5.49
C ASP A 167 -4.42 4.68 -6.71
N ILE A 168 -3.60 3.64 -6.90
CA ILE A 168 -3.63 2.81 -8.11
C ILE A 168 -4.88 1.92 -8.23
N GLU A 169 -5.57 1.67 -7.12
CA GLU A 169 -6.77 0.82 -7.10
C GLU A 169 -7.87 1.42 -7.98
N PRO A 170 -8.33 0.67 -9.00
CA PRO A 170 -9.41 1.17 -9.83
C PRO A 170 -10.75 1.09 -9.08
N ASN A 171 -11.48 2.20 -9.06
CA ASN A 171 -12.84 2.28 -8.48
C ASN A 171 -13.81 1.21 -9.02
N GLN A 172 -13.58 0.74 -10.25
CA GLN A 172 -14.35 -0.31 -10.91
C GLN A 172 -13.40 -1.20 -11.71
N ARG A 173 -13.76 -2.48 -11.89
CA ARG A 173 -12.96 -3.42 -12.69
C ARG A 173 -12.88 -2.94 -14.14
N PRO A 174 -11.70 -2.53 -14.66
CA PRO A 174 -11.59 -2.08 -16.03
C PRO A 174 -11.82 -3.25 -17.00
N PRO A 175 -12.42 -3.00 -18.18
CA PRO A 175 -12.54 -4.02 -19.22
C PRO A 175 -11.18 -4.21 -19.89
N TRP A 176 -10.28 -4.97 -19.25
CA TRP A 176 -8.93 -5.19 -19.75
C TRP A 176 -8.96 -5.85 -21.14
N PRO A 177 -8.23 -5.30 -22.13
CA PRO A 177 -8.08 -5.94 -23.43
C PRO A 177 -7.47 -7.35 -23.31
N SER A 178 -7.83 -8.26 -24.22
CA SER A 178 -7.42 -9.67 -24.16
C SER A 178 -5.90 -9.85 -24.08
N ILE A 179 -5.13 -8.96 -24.71
CA ILE A 179 -3.66 -8.97 -24.70
C ILE A 179 -3.07 -8.98 -23.27
N VAL A 180 -3.76 -8.40 -22.28
CA VAL A 180 -3.33 -8.45 -20.88
C VAL A 180 -3.44 -9.88 -20.37
N GLY A 181 -4.61 -10.50 -20.54
CA GLY A 181 -4.86 -11.88 -20.14
C GLY A 181 -3.94 -12.86 -20.88
N GLU A 182 -3.80 -12.71 -22.19
CA GLU A 182 -2.89 -13.52 -23.02
C GLU A 182 -1.44 -13.40 -22.52
N THR A 183 -0.96 -12.19 -22.26
CA THR A 183 0.41 -11.97 -21.74
C THR A 183 0.60 -12.63 -20.38
N LEU A 184 -0.39 -12.53 -19.49
CA LEU A 184 -0.34 -13.15 -18.18
C LEU A 184 -0.37 -14.69 -18.25
N HIS A 185 -1.13 -15.28 -19.18
CA HIS A 185 -1.12 -16.74 -19.37
C HIS A 185 0.18 -17.22 -20.02
N MET A 186 0.74 -16.49 -21.00
CA MET A 186 2.06 -16.83 -21.58
C MET A 186 3.17 -16.87 -20.53
N LEU A 187 3.10 -16.00 -19.51
CA LEU A 187 4.05 -16.02 -18.40
C LEU A 187 3.98 -17.29 -17.54
N LEU A 188 2.85 -18.00 -17.49
CA LEU A 188 2.80 -19.31 -16.82
C LEU A 188 3.65 -20.35 -17.54
N ASP A 189 3.67 -20.31 -18.87
CA ASP A 189 4.37 -21.27 -19.70
C ASP A 189 5.88 -20.95 -19.77
N ASP A 190 6.23 -19.66 -19.82
CA ASP A 190 7.60 -19.19 -19.98
C ASP A 190 8.40 -19.18 -18.66
N GLU A 191 7.76 -18.99 -17.51
CA GLU A 191 8.43 -18.78 -16.22
C GLU A 191 8.10 -19.91 -15.22
N GLU A 192 9.06 -20.83 -15.04
CA GLU A 192 8.90 -22.01 -14.17
C GLU A 192 8.45 -21.65 -12.76
N PHE A 193 8.98 -20.58 -12.17
CA PHE A 193 8.59 -20.11 -10.85
C PHE A 193 7.11 -19.67 -10.80
N LEU A 194 6.64 -18.93 -11.80
CA LEU A 194 5.25 -18.49 -11.87
C LEU A 194 4.31 -19.68 -12.06
N SER A 195 4.73 -20.67 -12.86
CA SER A 195 3.99 -21.92 -13.03
C SER A 195 3.79 -22.65 -11.70
N ALA A 196 4.77 -22.63 -10.79
CA ALA A 196 4.71 -23.28 -9.48
C ALA A 196 4.00 -22.43 -8.40
N SER A 197 3.80 -21.14 -8.64
CA SER A 197 3.22 -20.21 -7.68
C SER A 197 1.70 -20.34 -7.59
N LEU A 198 1.21 -20.84 -6.44
CA LEU A 198 -0.23 -20.89 -6.15
C LEU A 198 -0.86 -19.49 -6.16
N GLU A 199 -0.19 -18.52 -5.54
CA GLU A 199 -0.62 -17.12 -5.47
C GLU A 199 -0.79 -16.51 -6.87
N TYR A 200 0.12 -16.82 -7.80
CA TYR A 200 0.00 -16.35 -9.18
C TYR A 200 -1.18 -17.02 -9.91
N ARG A 201 -1.38 -18.33 -9.74
CA ARG A 201 -2.55 -19.02 -10.31
C ARG A 201 -3.87 -18.50 -9.76
N GLU A 202 -3.92 -18.11 -8.48
CA GLU A 202 -5.10 -17.48 -7.87
C GLU A 202 -5.33 -16.07 -8.43
N PHE A 203 -4.27 -15.30 -8.61
CA PHE A 203 -4.32 -13.99 -9.26
C PHE A 203 -4.93 -14.06 -10.68
N LEU A 204 -4.55 -15.06 -11.48
CA LEU A 204 -5.08 -15.24 -12.84
C LEU A 204 -6.57 -15.61 -12.88
N LYS A 205 -7.07 -16.26 -11.83
CA LYS A 205 -8.49 -16.63 -11.70
C LYS A 205 -9.41 -15.45 -11.35
N GLY A 206 -8.87 -14.23 -11.17
CA GLY A 206 -9.58 -13.07 -10.63
C GLY A 206 -11.04 -12.96 -11.09
N PRO A 207 -11.96 -12.55 -10.18
CA PRO A 207 -13.26 -13.19 -9.97
C PRO A 207 -13.90 -13.58 -11.30
N SER A 208 -14.13 -14.88 -11.46
CA SER A 208 -14.80 -15.49 -12.61
C SER A 208 -15.82 -14.54 -13.19
N THR A 209 -15.62 -14.16 -14.46
CA THR A 209 -16.68 -13.60 -15.29
C THR A 209 -17.87 -14.55 -15.18
N THR A 210 -18.79 -14.24 -14.27
CA THR A 210 -20.14 -14.79 -14.34
C THR A 210 -20.70 -14.12 -15.56
N ILE A 211 -20.58 -14.80 -16.70
CA ILE A 211 -21.44 -14.55 -17.84
C ILE A 211 -22.84 -14.76 -17.28
N VAL A 212 -23.50 -13.69 -16.86
CA VAL A 212 -24.95 -13.70 -16.75
C VAL A 212 -25.41 -13.83 -18.19
N THR A 213 -25.60 -15.07 -18.62
CA THR A 213 -26.43 -15.36 -19.77
C THR A 213 -27.80 -14.80 -19.42
N PHE A 214 -28.10 -13.62 -19.95
CA PHE A 214 -29.48 -13.16 -20.04
C PHE A 214 -30.20 -14.16 -20.93
N TYR A 215 -30.84 -15.14 -20.31
CA TYR A 215 -31.89 -15.90 -20.95
C TYR A 215 -32.96 -14.90 -21.36
N GLY A 216 -33.17 -14.81 -22.67
CA GLY A 216 -34.35 -14.17 -23.23
C GLY A 216 -35.58 -14.82 -22.63
N ALA A 217 -36.41 -14.01 -21.99
CA ALA A 217 -37.78 -14.33 -21.65
C ALA A 217 -38.63 -13.21 -22.27
N ASP A 218 -39.23 -13.56 -23.40
CA ASP A 218 -40.51 -13.11 -23.93
C ASP A 218 -41.10 -11.83 -23.34
N ILE A 219 -41.00 -10.74 -24.11
CA ILE A 219 -42.02 -9.70 -24.11
C ILE A 219 -42.58 -9.71 -25.52
N ASP A 220 -43.60 -10.53 -25.73
CA ASP A 220 -44.54 -10.33 -26.81
C ASP A 220 -45.96 -10.55 -26.30
N SER A 221 -46.83 -9.64 -26.73
CA SER A 221 -48.28 -9.67 -26.63
C SER A 221 -48.91 -9.34 -25.26
N PHE A 222 -49.30 -8.07 -25.08
CA PHE A 222 -50.72 -7.74 -24.92
C PHE A 222 -50.95 -6.26 -25.25
N CYS A 223 -51.49 -6.01 -26.45
CA CYS A 223 -52.12 -4.76 -26.85
C CYS A 223 -53.44 -5.11 -27.58
N SER A 224 -54.53 -4.47 -27.16
CA SER A 224 -55.88 -4.43 -27.78
C SER A 224 -56.77 -5.64 -27.47
N ILE A 225 -58.03 -5.54 -27.01
CA ILE A 225 -59.08 -4.51 -27.09
C ILE A 225 -59.78 -4.39 -25.73
#